data_AF-A0A127EWP4-F1
#
_entry.id   AF-A0A127EWP4-F1
#
_cell.length_a   1.000
_cell.length_b   1.000
_cell.length_c   1.000
_cell.angle_alpha   90.00
_cell.angle_beta   90.00
_cell.angle_gamma   90.00
#
_symmetry.space_group_name_H-M   'P 1'
#
loop_
_entity.id
_entity.type
_entity.pdbx_description
1 polymer ?
#
loop_
_entity_poly.entity_id
_entity_poly.type
_entity_poly.pdbx_seq_one_letter_code
_entity_poly.pdbx_strand_id
1 'polypeptide(L)'
;MQAKGSTAETEAPQHLRTRGHSGKLAAIAGVLMYVSYGWAASQWTNPWLVVAALIMGTFLPFYARGTNQIDNVLVASSSLVTAGRFGRYIAQLLFNLFLFTLLIEGTVISHESIAPIGGILGAAAFTTLVSQGGQYVAVLLASKGLGNRDANVLVSLCVTVVFTAFAMLGYAGVRDAFRIVSLTVGGLMFVTGLVQDFRRLRRRRALV
;
A
#
# COMPACT_ATOMS: atom_id res chain seq x y z
N MET A 1 8.51 58.58 -6.65
CA MET A 1 7.94 57.90 -7.83
C MET A 1 8.37 56.45 -7.79
N GLN A 2 7.57 55.56 -7.19
CA GLN A 2 6.58 54.68 -7.85
C GLN A 2 7.19 53.57 -8.74
N ALA A 3 7.36 52.39 -8.11
CA ALA A 3 6.87 51.05 -8.47
C ALA A 3 6.72 50.57 -9.93
N LYS A 4 7.31 49.40 -10.20
CA LYS A 4 6.69 48.17 -10.76
C LYS A 4 7.76 47.06 -10.75
N GLY A 5 7.58 45.82 -10.28
CA GLY A 5 6.38 45.08 -9.90
C GLY A 5 6.44 43.67 -10.52
N SER A 6 6.54 42.65 -9.65
CA SER A 6 5.96 41.30 -9.80
C SER A 6 6.46 40.37 -10.92
N THR A 7 7.14 39.28 -10.54
CA THR A 7 6.46 38.01 -10.18
C THR A 7 7.38 37.19 -9.27
N ALA A 8 7.20 37.36 -7.97
CA ALA A 8 7.58 36.36 -7.00
C ALA A 8 6.61 35.18 -7.19
N GLU A 9 7.02 34.16 -7.95
CA GLU A 9 6.42 32.84 -7.82
C GLU A 9 6.61 32.41 -6.36
N THR A 10 5.54 32.56 -5.60
CA THR A 10 5.48 32.16 -4.21
C THR A 10 5.49 30.64 -4.23
N GLU A 11 6.66 30.04 -4.12
CA GLU A 11 6.81 28.60 -3.90
C GLU A 11 6.04 28.26 -2.62
N ALA A 12 4.82 27.75 -2.80
CA ALA A 12 4.01 27.27 -1.70
C ALA A 12 4.85 26.26 -0.90
N PRO A 13 5.00 26.43 0.42
CA PRO A 13 5.89 25.61 1.22
C PRO A 13 5.51 24.13 1.06
N GLN A 14 6.53 23.26 0.93
CA GLN A 14 6.40 21.84 0.55
C GLN A 14 5.30 21.06 1.28
N HIS A 15 4.98 21.43 2.52
CA HIS A 15 3.91 20.82 3.32
C HIS A 15 2.48 21.14 2.86
N LEU A 16 2.27 22.18 2.05
CA LEU A 16 0.97 22.51 1.45
C LEU A 16 0.72 21.76 0.13
N ARG A 17 1.76 21.49 -0.68
CA ARG A 17 1.63 20.70 -1.92
C ARG A 17 1.27 19.23 -1.66
N THR A 18 1.67 18.68 -0.52
CA THR A 18 1.45 17.27 -0.14
C THR A 18 0.02 16.97 0.33
N ARG A 19 -0.74 17.97 0.83
CA ARG A 19 -2.11 17.78 1.29
C ARG A 19 -3.10 17.48 0.15
N GLY A 20 -2.97 18.16 -0.98
CA GLY A 20 -3.88 18.01 -2.13
C GLY A 20 -3.70 16.72 -2.93
N HIS A 21 -2.46 16.22 -3.05
CA HIS A 21 -2.19 14.97 -3.76
C HIS A 21 -2.67 13.75 -2.97
N SER A 22 -2.44 13.71 -1.66
CA SER A 22 -2.81 12.56 -0.83
C SER A 22 -4.34 12.29 -0.81
N GLY A 23 -5.18 13.33 -0.83
CA GLY A 23 -6.64 13.17 -0.90
C GLY A 23 -7.14 12.65 -2.25
N LYS A 24 -6.55 13.08 -3.37
CA LYS A 24 -6.89 12.59 -4.71
C LYS A 24 -6.52 11.11 -4.87
N LEU A 25 -5.35 10.70 -4.37
CA LEU A 25 -4.90 9.31 -4.40
C LEU A 25 -5.82 8.40 -3.59
N ALA A 26 -6.28 8.87 -2.43
CA ALA A 26 -7.24 8.17 -1.61
C ALA A 26 -8.59 7.99 -2.32
N ALA A 27 -9.15 9.06 -2.88
CA ALA A 27 -10.40 9.00 -3.63
C ALA A 27 -10.31 8.00 -4.82
N ILE A 28 -9.19 8.02 -5.56
CA ILE A 28 -8.95 7.06 -6.66
C ILE A 28 -8.93 5.62 -6.12
N ALA A 29 -8.23 5.36 -5.02
CA ALA A 29 -8.18 4.02 -4.43
C ALA A 29 -9.57 3.51 -4.00
N GLY A 30 -10.40 4.37 -3.39
CA GLY A 30 -11.77 4.04 -3.01
C GLY A 30 -12.67 3.75 -4.21
N VAL A 31 -12.65 4.62 -5.23
CA VAL A 31 -13.41 4.40 -6.48
C VAL A 31 -12.96 3.13 -7.18
N LEU A 32 -11.66 2.90 -7.27
CA LEU A 32 -11.12 1.72 -7.93
C LEU A 32 -11.47 0.43 -7.17
N MET A 33 -11.48 0.45 -5.84
CA MET A 33 -11.98 -0.66 -5.04
C MET A 33 -13.45 -0.95 -5.35
N TYR A 34 -14.30 0.08 -5.34
CA TYR A 34 -15.72 -0.05 -5.65
C TYR A 34 -15.93 -0.65 -7.05
N VAL A 35 -15.25 -0.13 -8.07
CA VAL A 35 -15.36 -0.61 -9.45
C VAL A 35 -14.82 -2.04 -9.59
N SER A 36 -13.67 -2.35 -8.99
CA SER A 36 -13.03 -3.66 -9.14
C SER A 36 -13.86 -4.77 -8.52
N TYR A 37 -14.30 -4.58 -7.27
CA TYR A 37 -15.14 -5.56 -6.57
C TYR A 37 -16.57 -5.56 -7.09
N GLY A 38 -17.13 -4.39 -7.43
CA GLY A 38 -18.47 -4.27 -8.02
C GLY A 38 -18.56 -5.01 -9.35
N TRP A 39 -17.55 -4.86 -10.20
CA TRP A 39 -17.45 -5.58 -11.47
C TRP A 39 -17.22 -7.07 -11.25
N ALA A 40 -16.20 -7.43 -10.48
CA ALA A 40 -15.80 -8.83 -10.36
C ALA A 40 -16.79 -9.69 -9.55
N ALA A 41 -17.53 -9.10 -8.59
CA ALA A 41 -18.56 -9.79 -7.82
C ALA A 41 -19.99 -9.54 -8.33
N SER A 42 -20.17 -8.62 -9.29
CA SER A 42 -21.50 -8.14 -9.75
C SER A 42 -22.38 -7.57 -8.62
N GLN A 43 -21.78 -7.01 -7.57
CA GLN A 43 -22.48 -6.54 -6.36
C GLN A 43 -22.43 -5.01 -6.18
N TRP A 44 -22.83 -4.27 -7.21
CA TRP A 44 -22.78 -2.79 -7.22
C TRP A 44 -23.60 -2.13 -6.11
N THR A 45 -24.75 -2.68 -5.77
CA THR A 45 -25.68 -2.11 -4.78
C THR A 45 -25.39 -2.54 -3.34
N ASN A 46 -24.34 -3.34 -3.12
CA ASN A 46 -24.05 -3.86 -1.79
C ASN A 46 -23.56 -2.74 -0.85
N PRO A 47 -24.26 -2.46 0.27
CA PRO A 47 -23.89 -1.40 1.19
C PRO A 47 -22.50 -1.63 1.81
N TRP A 48 -22.10 -2.87 2.04
CA TRP A 48 -20.77 -3.20 2.57
C TRP A 48 -19.65 -2.85 1.61
N LEU A 49 -19.86 -3.07 0.31
CA LEU A 49 -18.90 -2.66 -0.71
C LEU A 49 -18.75 -1.13 -0.75
N VAL A 50 -19.87 -0.40 -0.66
CA VAL A 50 -19.86 1.07 -0.60
C VAL A 50 -19.11 1.55 0.64
N VAL A 51 -19.41 0.99 1.82
CA VAL A 51 -18.72 1.33 3.07
C VAL A 51 -17.22 1.01 2.98
N ALA A 52 -16.84 -0.16 2.47
CA ALA A 52 -15.44 -0.53 2.29
C ALA A 52 -14.69 0.45 1.37
N ALA A 53 -15.32 0.83 0.26
CA ALA A 53 -14.77 1.81 -0.68
C ALA A 53 -14.63 3.20 -0.07
N LEU A 54 -15.61 3.65 0.74
CA LEU A 54 -15.53 4.92 1.46
C LEU A 54 -14.42 4.90 2.52
N ILE A 55 -14.29 3.81 3.27
CA ILE A 55 -13.18 3.63 4.23
C ILE A 55 -11.85 3.71 3.50
N MET A 56 -11.69 2.95 2.40
CA MET A 56 -10.46 2.99 1.62
C MET A 56 -10.20 4.41 1.06
N GLY A 57 -11.25 5.11 0.62
CA GLY A 57 -11.16 6.44 0.02
C GLY A 57 -10.90 7.58 0.99
N THR A 58 -11.30 7.44 2.25
CA THR A 58 -11.21 8.49 3.26
C THR A 58 -10.09 8.26 4.27
N PHE A 59 -9.81 7.00 4.59
CA PHE A 59 -8.89 6.62 5.65
C PHE A 59 -7.43 6.51 5.17
N LEU A 60 -7.19 6.37 3.85
CA LEU A 60 -5.85 6.22 3.28
C LEU A 60 -4.86 7.35 3.65
N PRO A 61 -5.24 8.64 3.66
CA PRO A 61 -4.33 9.73 4.06
C PRO A 61 -3.92 9.68 5.53
N PHE A 62 -4.84 9.25 6.41
CA PHE A 62 -4.55 9.09 7.84
C PHE A 62 -3.66 7.87 8.08
N TYR A 63 -3.99 6.77 7.41
CA TYR A 63 -3.23 5.54 7.42
C TYR A 63 -1.78 5.72 6.95
N ALA A 64 -1.57 6.47 5.85
CA ALA A 64 -0.24 6.75 5.33
C ALA A 64 0.63 7.54 6.33
N ARG A 65 0.03 8.48 7.10
CA ARG A 65 0.77 9.21 8.15
C ARG A 65 1.12 8.29 9.31
N GLY A 66 0.15 7.51 9.80
CA GLY A 66 0.36 6.59 10.93
C GLY A 66 1.43 5.54 10.64
N THR A 67 1.40 4.93 9.45
CA THR A 67 2.39 3.92 9.07
C THR A 67 3.79 4.49 8.89
N ASN A 68 3.93 5.69 8.33
CA ASN A 68 5.23 6.36 8.25
C ASN A 68 5.76 6.75 9.64
N GLN A 69 4.89 7.13 10.58
CA GLN A 69 5.30 7.39 11.96
C GLN A 69 5.80 6.12 12.65
N ILE A 70 5.10 4.99 12.48
CA ILE A 70 5.53 3.68 12.99
C ILE A 70 6.91 3.30 12.43
N ASP A 71 7.10 3.45 11.12
CA ASP A 71 8.37 3.20 10.44
C ASP A 71 9.50 4.02 11.07
N ASN A 72 9.29 5.34 11.18
CA ASN A 72 10.29 6.25 11.74
C ASN A 72 10.63 5.92 13.20
N VAL A 73 9.63 5.61 14.03
CA VAL A 73 9.84 5.25 15.44
C VAL A 73 10.63 3.95 15.55
N LEU A 74 10.28 2.92 14.77
CA LEU A 74 10.95 1.62 14.82
C LEU A 74 12.36 1.66 14.25
N VAL A 75 12.58 2.41 13.17
CA VAL A 75 13.93 2.62 12.62
C VAL A 75 14.79 3.40 13.61
N ALA A 76 14.23 4.43 14.27
CA ALA A 76 14.97 5.21 15.26
C ALA A 76 15.32 4.37 16.51
N SER A 77 14.39 3.56 17.02
CA SER A 77 14.62 2.76 18.23
C SER A 77 15.53 1.56 17.99
N SER A 78 15.34 0.84 16.89
CA SER A 78 16.11 -0.39 16.60
C SER A 78 17.39 -0.13 15.79
N SER A 79 17.52 1.01 15.11
CA SER A 79 18.51 1.26 14.05
C SER A 79 18.41 0.32 12.83
N LEU A 80 17.37 -0.53 12.76
CA LEU A 80 17.14 -1.53 11.72
C LEU A 80 16.06 -1.09 10.74
N VAL A 81 16.36 -1.13 9.45
CA VAL A 81 15.42 -0.86 8.36
C VAL A 81 14.35 -1.94 8.30
N THR A 82 14.69 -3.20 8.58
CA THR A 82 13.74 -4.32 8.57
C THR A 82 12.67 -4.15 9.63
N ALA A 83 13.01 -3.62 10.81
CA ALA A 83 12.05 -3.37 11.87
C ALA A 83 10.99 -2.34 11.45
N GLY A 84 11.40 -1.27 10.79
CA GLY A 84 10.49 -0.27 10.22
C GLY A 84 9.55 -0.84 9.16
N ARG A 85 10.10 -1.60 8.20
CA ARG A 85 9.31 -2.32 7.17
C ARG A 85 8.33 -3.30 7.80
N PHE A 86 8.76 -4.04 8.82
CA PHE A 86 7.90 -4.98 9.53
C PHE A 86 6.78 -4.27 10.30
N GLY A 87 7.06 -3.13 10.94
CA GLY A 87 6.02 -2.33 11.58
C GLY A 87 4.96 -1.83 10.61
N ARG A 88 5.38 -1.33 9.44
CA ARG A 88 4.44 -0.97 8.36
C ARG A 88 3.65 -2.19 7.91
N TYR A 89 4.30 -3.34 7.73
CA TYR A 89 3.65 -4.59 7.37
C TYR A 89 2.55 -4.96 8.36
N ILE A 90 2.81 -4.93 9.67
CA ILE A 90 1.80 -5.23 10.69
C ILE A 90 0.64 -4.24 10.64
N ALA A 91 0.90 -2.93 10.55
CA ALA A 91 -0.17 -1.94 10.46
C ALA A 91 -1.06 -2.15 9.21
N GLN A 92 -0.46 -2.55 8.08
CA GLN A 92 -1.20 -2.84 6.86
C GLN A 92 -1.95 -4.17 6.90
N LEU A 93 -1.35 -5.18 7.51
CA LEU A 93 -1.98 -6.47 7.75
C LEU A 93 -3.26 -6.29 8.57
N LEU A 94 -3.22 -5.51 9.65
CA LEU A 94 -4.38 -5.22 10.47
C LEU A 94 -5.49 -4.49 9.70
N PHE A 95 -5.12 -3.50 8.87
CA PHE A 95 -6.09 -2.80 8.02
C PHE A 95 -6.72 -3.73 6.98
N ASN A 96 -5.93 -4.57 6.32
CA ASN A 96 -6.42 -5.54 5.35
C ASN A 96 -7.28 -6.62 6.00
N LEU A 97 -6.93 -7.09 7.21
CA LEU A 97 -7.77 -8.01 7.99
C LEU A 97 -9.15 -7.39 8.24
N PHE A 98 -9.17 -6.15 8.71
CA PHE A 98 -10.42 -5.42 8.93
C PHE A 98 -11.25 -5.28 7.64
N LEU A 99 -10.63 -4.85 6.54
CA LEU A 99 -11.36 -4.72 5.26
C LEU A 99 -11.87 -6.05 4.72
N PHE A 100 -11.08 -7.13 4.77
CA PHE A 100 -11.54 -8.42 4.28
C PHE A 100 -12.64 -9.02 5.13
N THR A 101 -12.57 -8.90 6.46
CA THR A 101 -13.69 -9.29 7.33
C THR A 101 -14.96 -8.54 6.91
N LEU A 102 -14.88 -7.22 6.71
CA LEU A 102 -16.04 -6.42 6.31
C LEU A 102 -16.63 -6.86 4.95
N LEU A 103 -15.78 -7.19 3.98
CA LEU A 103 -16.23 -7.67 2.66
C LEU A 103 -16.85 -9.07 2.71
N ILE A 104 -16.40 -9.92 3.63
CA ILE A 104 -16.91 -11.29 3.80
C ILE A 104 -18.24 -11.28 4.56
N GLU A 105 -18.32 -10.55 5.67
CA GLU A 105 -19.57 -10.31 6.40
C GLU A 105 -20.62 -9.68 5.46
N GLY A 106 -20.17 -8.80 4.57
CA GLY A 106 -21.00 -8.22 3.54
C GLY A 106 -21.34 -9.14 2.38
N THR A 107 -20.87 -10.39 2.35
CA THR A 107 -21.05 -11.36 1.25
C THR A 107 -20.53 -10.91 -0.11
N VAL A 108 -19.65 -9.89 -0.14
CA VAL A 108 -18.96 -9.42 -1.35
C VAL A 108 -17.91 -10.45 -1.78
N ILE A 109 -17.24 -11.08 -0.80
CA ILE A 109 -16.29 -12.17 -0.98
C ILE A 109 -16.81 -13.40 -0.25
N SER A 110 -16.84 -14.56 -0.91
CA SER A 110 -17.25 -15.81 -0.25
C SER A 110 -16.09 -16.45 0.50
N HIS A 111 -16.36 -17.14 1.61
CA HIS A 111 -15.34 -17.92 2.33
C HIS A 111 -14.66 -18.97 1.44
N GLU A 112 -15.41 -19.59 0.53
CA GLU A 112 -14.91 -20.59 -0.41
C GLU A 112 -13.88 -20.00 -1.40
N SER A 113 -14.11 -18.77 -1.87
CA SER A 113 -13.22 -18.11 -2.82
C SER A 113 -11.83 -17.84 -2.24
N ILE A 114 -11.74 -17.58 -0.94
CA ILE A 114 -10.48 -17.27 -0.24
C ILE A 114 -9.89 -18.46 0.54
N ALA A 115 -10.62 -19.56 0.72
CA ALA A 115 -10.09 -20.72 1.43
C ALA A 115 -8.74 -21.21 0.84
N PRO A 116 -8.57 -21.30 -0.49
CA PRO A 116 -7.30 -21.74 -1.08
C PRO A 116 -6.13 -20.79 -0.82
N ILE A 117 -6.35 -19.50 -0.55
CA ILE A 117 -5.28 -18.54 -0.25
C ILE A 117 -5.00 -18.42 1.25
N GLY A 118 -5.54 -19.30 2.09
CA GLY A 118 -5.36 -19.29 3.54
C GLY A 118 -6.42 -18.51 4.30
N GLY A 119 -7.62 -18.36 3.71
CA GLY A 119 -8.74 -17.64 4.32
C GLY A 119 -8.44 -16.15 4.49
N ILE A 120 -9.08 -15.53 5.49
CA ILE A 120 -8.98 -14.08 5.75
C ILE A 120 -7.53 -13.68 6.04
N LEU A 121 -6.83 -14.46 6.86
CA LEU A 121 -5.45 -14.18 7.25
C LEU A 121 -4.52 -14.23 6.05
N GLY A 122 -4.64 -15.27 5.21
CA GLY A 122 -3.84 -15.40 4.00
C GLY A 122 -4.15 -14.31 2.97
N ALA A 123 -5.43 -14.00 2.74
CA ALA A 123 -5.86 -12.87 1.92
C ALA A 123 -5.21 -11.55 2.38
N ALA A 124 -5.30 -11.25 3.67
CA ALA A 124 -4.71 -10.04 4.25
C ALA A 124 -3.18 -10.04 4.15
N ALA A 125 -2.52 -11.16 4.44
CA ALA A 125 -1.06 -11.28 4.39
C ALA A 125 -0.52 -11.09 2.96
N PHE A 126 -1.06 -11.82 1.98
CA PHE A 126 -0.62 -11.70 0.59
C PHE A 126 -0.91 -10.30 0.03
N THR A 127 -2.11 -9.75 0.27
CA THR A 127 -2.45 -8.38 -0.13
C THR A 127 -1.47 -7.36 0.45
N THR A 128 -1.07 -7.56 1.70
CA THR A 128 -0.08 -6.69 2.35
C THR A 128 1.29 -6.81 1.70
N LEU A 129 1.76 -8.03 1.44
CA LEU A 129 3.06 -8.28 0.82
C LEU A 129 3.14 -7.66 -0.58
N VAL A 130 2.14 -7.89 -1.44
CA VAL A 130 2.14 -7.31 -2.79
C VAL A 130 2.00 -5.80 -2.76
N SER A 131 1.20 -5.24 -1.84
CA SER A 131 1.02 -3.80 -1.75
C SER A 131 2.29 -3.09 -1.32
N GLN A 132 2.95 -3.56 -0.26
CA GLN A 132 4.21 -2.93 0.20
C GLN A 132 5.36 -3.22 -0.74
N GLY A 133 5.46 -4.45 -1.21
CA GLY A 133 6.46 -4.84 -2.20
C GLY A 133 6.33 -4.01 -3.48
N GLY A 134 5.11 -3.86 -4.00
CA GLY A 134 4.84 -3.06 -5.20
C GLY A 134 5.23 -1.60 -5.00
N GLN A 135 4.86 -1.00 -3.86
CA GLN A 135 5.27 0.36 -3.51
C GLN A 135 6.79 0.49 -3.40
N TYR A 136 7.47 -0.51 -2.84
CA TYR A 136 8.92 -0.56 -2.78
C TYR A 136 9.55 -0.58 -4.19
N VAL A 137 9.05 -1.42 -5.09
CA VAL A 137 9.49 -1.47 -6.49
C VAL A 137 9.22 -0.13 -7.20
N ALA A 138 8.05 0.47 -7.00
CA ALA A 138 7.70 1.76 -7.56
C ALA A 138 8.69 2.87 -7.17
N VAL A 139 9.08 2.91 -5.89
CA VAL A 139 10.10 3.84 -5.37
C VAL A 139 11.48 3.50 -5.95
N LEU A 140 11.83 2.22 -6.09
CA LEU A 140 13.09 1.78 -6.69
C LEU A 140 13.19 2.21 -8.17
N LEU A 141 12.12 2.05 -8.94
CA LEU A 141 12.06 2.51 -10.34
C LEU A 141 12.28 4.01 -10.44
N ALA A 142 11.61 4.81 -9.60
CA ALA A 142 11.80 6.24 -9.56
C ALA A 142 13.25 6.62 -9.19
N SER A 143 13.88 5.88 -8.26
CA SER A 143 15.29 6.11 -7.90
C SER A 143 16.29 5.80 -9.03
N LYS A 144 15.88 5.02 -10.04
CA LYS A 144 16.65 4.74 -11.25
C LYS A 144 16.35 5.71 -12.40
N GLY A 145 15.60 6.78 -12.14
CA GLY A 145 15.18 7.76 -13.14
C GLY A 145 13.98 7.34 -13.99
N LEU A 146 13.31 6.23 -13.65
CA LEU A 146 12.13 5.75 -14.37
C LEU A 146 10.86 6.31 -13.73
N GLY A 147 10.36 7.41 -14.30
CA GLY A 147 9.10 8.05 -13.91
C GLY A 147 9.16 8.83 -12.59
N ASN A 148 8.00 9.36 -12.19
CA ASN A 148 7.85 10.09 -10.94
C ASN A 148 7.49 9.13 -9.80
N ARG A 149 8.13 9.29 -8.64
CA ARG A 149 7.88 8.48 -7.43
C ARG A 149 6.40 8.37 -7.08
N ASP A 150 5.68 9.49 -7.00
CA ASP A 150 4.29 9.50 -6.54
C ASP A 150 3.36 8.85 -7.56
N ALA A 151 3.63 9.07 -8.86
CA ALA A 151 2.91 8.42 -9.95
C ALA A 151 3.13 6.90 -9.95
N ASN A 152 4.38 6.45 -9.78
CA ASN A 152 4.70 5.02 -9.73
C ASN A 152 4.02 4.35 -8.54
N VAL A 153 4.03 5.00 -7.37
CA VAL A 153 3.35 4.48 -6.16
C VAL A 153 1.85 4.41 -6.39
N LEU A 154 1.24 5.42 -7.00
CA LEU A 154 -0.18 5.40 -7.36
C LEU A 154 -0.52 4.24 -8.30
N VAL A 155 0.26 4.07 -9.36
CA VAL A 155 0.06 2.97 -10.32
C VAL A 155 0.18 1.62 -9.62
N SER A 156 1.19 1.45 -8.77
CA SER A 156 1.35 0.23 -7.98
C SER A 156 0.15 -0.04 -7.07
N LEU A 157 -0.39 0.99 -6.41
CA LEU A 157 -1.59 0.85 -5.57
C LEU A 157 -2.80 0.46 -6.42
N CYS A 158 -2.99 1.10 -7.57
CA CYS A 158 -4.10 0.80 -8.47
C CYS A 158 -4.06 -0.64 -8.97
N VAL A 159 -2.90 -1.07 -9.48
CA VAL A 159 -2.67 -2.44 -9.93
C VAL A 159 -2.93 -3.42 -8.80
N THR A 160 -2.46 -3.12 -7.59
CA THR A 160 -2.66 -3.99 -6.43
C THR A 160 -4.13 -4.16 -6.08
N VAL A 161 -4.91 -3.08 -6.04
CA VAL A 161 -6.35 -3.13 -5.70
C VAL A 161 -7.10 -4.01 -6.70
N VAL A 162 -6.89 -3.77 -8.00
CA VAL A 162 -7.50 -4.56 -9.07
C VAL A 162 -7.09 -6.02 -8.95
N PHE A 163 -5.78 -6.28 -8.92
CA PHE A 163 -5.23 -7.64 -8.88
C PHE A 163 -5.71 -8.43 -7.66
N THR A 164 -5.78 -7.77 -6.51
CA THR A 164 -6.32 -8.35 -5.27
C THR A 164 -7.79 -8.71 -5.44
N ALA A 165 -8.63 -7.79 -5.94
CA ALA A 165 -10.07 -8.06 -6.10
C ALA A 165 -10.33 -9.31 -6.96
N PHE A 166 -9.67 -9.41 -8.12
CA PHE A 166 -9.79 -10.58 -8.99
C PHE A 166 -9.23 -11.86 -8.34
N ALA A 167 -8.11 -11.78 -7.62
CA ALA A 167 -7.56 -12.93 -6.92
C ALA A 167 -8.49 -13.44 -5.80
N MET A 168 -9.11 -12.53 -5.04
CA MET A 168 -10.01 -12.88 -3.93
C MET A 168 -11.31 -13.48 -4.42
N LEU A 169 -11.83 -13.05 -5.58
CA LEU A 169 -13.09 -13.54 -6.14
C LEU A 169 -12.94 -14.86 -6.91
N GLY A 170 -11.75 -15.45 -6.90
CA GLY A 170 -11.57 -16.86 -7.22
C GLY A 170 -11.15 -17.17 -8.65
N TYR A 171 -10.75 -16.19 -9.45
CA TYR A 171 -10.16 -16.44 -10.77
C TYR A 171 -8.86 -17.27 -10.63
N ALA A 172 -8.88 -18.55 -11.00
CA ALA A 172 -7.83 -19.52 -10.67
C ALA A 172 -6.42 -19.08 -11.10
N GLY A 173 -6.26 -18.68 -12.37
CA GLY A 173 -4.95 -18.21 -12.86
C GLY A 173 -4.46 -16.92 -12.19
N VAL A 174 -5.38 -15.99 -11.86
CA VAL A 174 -5.03 -14.74 -11.18
C VAL A 174 -4.63 -15.01 -9.73
N ARG A 175 -5.29 -15.96 -9.07
CA ARG A 175 -5.03 -16.35 -7.68
C ARG A 175 -3.63 -16.92 -7.49
N ASP A 176 -3.20 -17.81 -8.38
CA ASP A 176 -1.86 -18.41 -8.30
C ASP A 176 -0.78 -17.37 -8.60
N ALA A 177 -0.99 -16.56 -9.64
CA ALA A 177 -0.12 -15.41 -9.92
C ALA A 177 -0.05 -14.46 -8.71
N PHE A 178 -1.16 -14.22 -8.04
CA PHE A 178 -1.23 -13.35 -6.87
C PHE A 178 -0.40 -13.85 -5.71
N ARG A 179 -0.44 -15.16 -5.40
CA ARG A 179 0.44 -15.75 -4.37
C ARG A 179 1.91 -15.60 -4.74
N ILE A 180 2.27 -15.96 -5.98
CA ILE A 180 3.66 -15.92 -6.45
C ILE A 180 4.21 -14.50 -6.43
N VAL A 181 3.47 -13.54 -6.98
CA VAL A 181 3.87 -12.12 -7.02
C VAL A 181 3.95 -11.54 -5.62
N SER A 182 2.96 -11.82 -4.74
CA SER A 182 2.99 -11.38 -3.34
C SER A 182 4.25 -11.83 -2.63
N LEU A 183 4.57 -13.14 -2.71
CA LEU A 183 5.76 -13.70 -2.08
C LEU A 183 7.05 -13.15 -2.69
N THR A 184 7.10 -12.99 -4.02
CA THR A 184 8.29 -12.50 -4.71
C THR A 184 8.58 -11.06 -4.33
N VAL A 185 7.61 -10.17 -4.52
CA VAL A 185 7.85 -8.73 -4.33
C VAL A 185 7.94 -8.38 -2.84
N GLY A 186 7.11 -9.01 -1.99
CA GLY A 186 7.21 -8.87 -0.53
C GLY A 186 8.52 -9.46 0.01
N GLY A 187 8.93 -10.63 -0.49
CA GLY A 187 10.20 -11.26 -0.14
C GLY A 187 11.40 -10.40 -0.52
N LEU A 188 11.44 -9.87 -1.74
CA LEU A 188 12.48 -8.92 -2.19
C LEU A 188 12.55 -7.68 -1.29
N MET A 189 11.40 -7.14 -0.90
CA MET A 189 11.34 -6.02 0.05
C MET A 189 11.96 -6.41 1.39
N PHE A 190 11.66 -7.57 1.98
CA PHE A 190 12.26 -7.92 3.28
C PHE A 190 13.74 -8.30 3.18
N VAL A 191 14.13 -9.08 2.17
CA VAL A 191 15.52 -9.49 1.93
C VAL A 191 16.44 -8.28 1.76
N THR A 192 16.02 -7.29 0.97
CA THR A 192 16.81 -6.06 0.82
C THR A 192 16.94 -5.27 2.13
N GLY A 193 15.93 -5.31 2.99
CA GLY A 193 15.97 -4.72 4.33
C GLY A 193 17.02 -5.43 5.20
N LEU A 194 16.98 -6.76 5.23
CA LEU A 194 17.92 -7.58 6.00
C LEU A 194 19.36 -7.38 5.54
N VAL A 195 19.60 -7.31 4.23
CA VAL A 195 20.94 -7.04 3.67
C VAL A 195 21.45 -5.66 4.10
N GLN A 196 20.58 -4.64 4.14
CA GLN A 196 20.95 -3.29 4.60
C GLN A 196 21.30 -3.29 6.09
N ASP A 197 20.53 -4.00 6.90
CA ASP A 197 20.76 -4.13 8.33
C ASP A 197 22.06 -4.86 8.63
N PHE A 198 22.32 -5.97 7.94
CA PHE A 198 23.57 -6.71 8.07
C PHE A 198 24.80 -5.85 7.72
N ARG A 199 24.72 -5.07 6.63
CA ARG A 199 25.79 -4.13 6.25
C ARG A 199 26.01 -3.05 7.30
N ARG A 200 24.94 -2.52 7.91
CA ARG A 200 25.02 -1.51 8.98
C ARG A 200 25.66 -2.08 10.25
N LEU A 201 25.24 -3.26 10.69
CA LEU A 201 25.80 -3.93 11.87
C LEU A 201 27.29 -4.25 11.68
N ARG A 202 27.69 -4.73 10.50
CA ARG A 202 29.10 -4.99 10.19
C ARG A 202 29.95 -3.71 10.23
N ARG A 203 29.45 -2.58 9.72
CA ARG A 203 30.16 -1.29 9.79
C ARG A 203 30.30 -0.77 11.22
N ARG A 204 29.27 -0.92 12.07
CA ARG A 204 29.35 -0.52 13.48
C ARG A 204 30.41 -1.32 14.26
N ARG A 205 30.48 -2.63 14.03
CA ARG A 205 31.51 -3.48 14.66
C ARG A 205 32.95 -3.17 14.21
N ALA A 206 33.13 -2.56 13.04
CA ALA A 206 34.46 -2.17 12.55
C ALA A 206 34.96 -0.82 13.11
N LEU A 207 34.11 -0.09 13.83
CA LEU A 207 34.42 1.23 14.43
C LEU A 207 34.57 1.16 15.96
N VAL A 208 34.40 -0.01 16.56
CA VAL A 208 34.60 -0.32 17.99
C VAL A 208 35.82 -1.23 18.09
#